data_AF-A0A1H9HSK7-F1
#
_entry.id   AF-A0A1H9HSK7-F1
#
_cell.length_a   1.000
_cell.length_b   1.000
_cell.length_c   1.000
_cell.angle_alpha   90.00
_cell.angle_beta   90.00
_cell.angle_gamma   90.00
#
_symmetry.space_group_name_H-M   'P 1'
#
loop_
_entity.id
_entity.type
_entity.pdbx_description
1 polymer ?
#
loop_
_entity_poly.entity_id
_entity_poly.type
_entity_poly.pdbx_seq_one_letter_code
_entity_poly.pdbx_strand_id
1 'polypeptide(L)'
;MGGDAAGPVPMEGHDFALWEKRVDALMALCSAKGHFTVDGLRRALEDMGEDAFENHSYYERWVAAINQNLIEAGLYTLEELGTRMQVVAARGRTYGDASGA
;
A
#
# COMPACT_ATOMS: atom_id res chain seq x y z
N MET A 1 12.37 6.47 15.41
CA MET A 1 11.17 7.33 15.52
C MET A 1 11.59 8.73 15.98
N GLY A 2 10.66 9.62 16.29
CA GLY A 2 10.97 11.02 16.64
C GLY A 2 11.77 11.11 17.95
N GLY A 3 13.02 11.57 17.88
CA GLY A 3 13.89 11.73 19.04
C GLY A 3 14.84 10.56 19.32
N ASP A 4 14.76 9.48 18.56
CA ASP A 4 15.66 8.33 18.72
C ASP A 4 16.99 8.52 17.99
N ALA A 5 18.01 7.81 18.47
CA ALA A 5 19.25 7.65 17.71
C ALA A 5 18.97 6.90 16.41
N ALA A 6 19.43 7.45 15.29
CA ALA A 6 19.38 6.82 13.98
C ALA A 6 20.79 6.64 13.41
N GLY A 7 20.96 5.66 12.51
CA GLY A 7 22.17 5.53 11.71
C GLY A 7 22.28 6.62 10.63
N PRO A 8 23.37 6.61 9.85
CA PRO A 8 23.50 7.47 8.67
C PRO A 8 22.32 7.28 7.72
N VAL A 9 21.85 8.39 7.12
CA VAL A 9 20.78 8.36 6.14
C VAL A 9 21.32 7.84 4.79
N PRO A 10 20.74 6.78 4.21
CA PRO A 10 21.08 6.36 2.85
C PRO A 10 20.77 7.48 1.86
N MET A 11 21.75 7.85 1.03
CA MET A 11 21.61 8.94 0.04
C MET A 11 21.45 8.43 -1.39
N GLU A 12 21.45 7.12 -1.57
CA GLU A 12 21.21 6.48 -2.86
C GLU A 12 19.76 6.70 -3.30
N GLY A 13 19.56 6.88 -4.61
CA GLY A 13 18.21 6.93 -5.16
C GLY A 13 17.51 5.58 -5.07
N HIS A 14 16.17 5.60 -5.03
CA HIS A 14 15.35 4.39 -5.08
C HIS A 14 14.88 4.14 -6.52
N ASP A 15 15.19 2.97 -7.07
CA ASP A 15 14.63 2.54 -8.36
C ASP A 15 13.26 1.92 -8.14
N PHE A 16 12.21 2.68 -8.48
CA PHE A 16 10.84 2.27 -8.22
C PHE A 16 10.40 1.14 -9.15
N ALA A 17 9.97 0.04 -8.55
CA ALA A 17 9.26 -1.02 -9.25
C ALA A 17 7.92 -0.51 -9.82
N LEU A 18 7.44 -1.17 -10.88
CA LEU A 18 6.18 -0.75 -11.52
C LEU A 18 4.97 -0.81 -10.57
N TRP A 19 4.95 -1.74 -9.63
CA TRP A 19 3.85 -1.86 -8.67
C TRP A 19 3.83 -0.69 -7.68
N GLU A 20 5.00 -0.18 -7.26
CA GLU A 20 5.11 0.99 -6.38
C GLU A 20 4.52 2.23 -7.04
N LYS A 21 4.82 2.43 -8.33
CA LYS A 21 4.23 3.51 -9.15
C LYS A 21 2.71 3.38 -9.26
N ARG A 22 2.18 2.15 -9.30
CA ARG A 22 0.73 1.91 -9.31
C ARG A 22 0.11 2.19 -7.94
N VAL A 23 0.78 1.89 -6.83
CA VAL A 23 0.32 2.24 -5.48
C VAL A 23 0.23 3.75 -5.33
N ASP A 24 1.23 4.51 -5.79
CA ASP A 24 1.19 5.97 -5.80
C ASP A 24 0.00 6.50 -6.63
N ALA A 25 -0.21 5.95 -7.83
CA ALA A 25 -1.36 6.29 -8.66
C ALA A 25 -2.71 5.96 -7.98
N LEU A 26 -2.80 4.83 -7.27
CA LEU A 26 -3.99 4.47 -6.49
C LEU A 26 -4.25 5.46 -5.36
N MET A 27 -3.20 5.88 -4.63
CA MET A 27 -3.33 6.92 -3.60
C MET A 27 -3.92 8.20 -4.19
N ALA A 28 -3.35 8.69 -5.30
CA ALA A 28 -3.81 9.90 -5.95
C ALA A 28 -5.26 9.80 -6.45
N LEU A 29 -5.62 8.69 -7.12
CA LEU A 29 -6.95 8.48 -7.66
C LEU A 29 -8.02 8.33 -6.58
N CYS A 30 -7.74 7.58 -5.51
CA CYS A 30 -8.69 7.38 -4.42
C CYS A 30 -8.91 8.66 -3.61
N SER A 31 -7.83 9.42 -3.38
CA SER A 31 -7.91 10.75 -2.74
C SER A 31 -8.72 11.72 -3.59
N ALA A 32 -8.46 11.79 -4.91
CA ALA A 32 -9.18 12.68 -5.82
C ALA A 32 -10.68 12.35 -5.92
N LYS A 33 -11.05 11.08 -5.76
CA LYS A 33 -12.45 10.62 -5.72
C LYS A 33 -13.10 10.80 -4.35
N GLY A 34 -12.36 11.24 -3.34
CA GLY A 34 -12.87 11.43 -1.99
C GLY A 34 -13.18 10.13 -1.25
N HIS A 35 -12.53 9.01 -1.61
CA HIS A 35 -12.70 7.74 -0.89
C HIS A 35 -12.05 7.76 0.50
N PHE A 36 -11.03 8.58 0.68
CA PHE A 36 -10.41 8.88 1.98
C PHE A 36 -9.73 10.26 1.95
N THR A 37 -9.38 10.76 3.12
CA THR A 37 -8.57 11.98 3.29
C THR A 37 -7.11 11.62 3.55
N VAL A 38 -6.22 12.61 3.47
CA VAL A 38 -4.83 12.44 3.90
C VAL A 38 -4.74 12.03 5.37
N ASP A 39 -5.61 12.57 6.22
CA ASP A 39 -5.67 12.20 7.64
C ASP A 39 -6.14 10.74 7.83
N GLY A 40 -7.09 10.28 7.04
CA GLY A 40 -7.54 8.88 7.04
C GLY A 40 -6.43 7.91 6.62
N LEU A 41 -5.62 8.31 5.61
CA LEU A 41 -4.44 7.54 5.22
C LEU A 41 -3.39 7.49 6.34
N ARG A 42 -3.09 8.64 6.99
CA ARG A 42 -2.13 8.69 8.09
C ARG A 42 -2.56 7.87 9.29
N ARG A 43 -3.84 7.97 9.69
CA ARG A 43 -4.41 7.14 10.75
C ARG A 43 -4.16 5.66 10.46
N ALA A 44 -4.53 5.20 9.27
CA ALA A 44 -4.36 3.79 8.91
C ALA A 44 -2.89 3.34 8.88
N LEU A 45 -1.94 4.23 8.52
CA LEU A 45 -0.51 3.95 8.60
C LEU A 45 -0.02 3.86 10.04
N GLU A 46 -0.41 4.81 10.89
CA GLU A 46 0.01 4.89 12.29
C GLU A 46 -0.58 3.74 13.13
N ASP A 47 -1.79 3.29 12.79
CA ASP A 47 -2.44 2.12 13.42
C ASP A 47 -1.70 0.80 13.19
N MET A 48 -0.77 0.72 12.21
CA MET A 48 0.01 -0.50 11.95
C MET A 48 1.05 -0.81 13.03
N GLY A 49 1.40 0.18 13.85
CA GLY A 49 2.42 0.04 14.90
C GLY A 49 3.85 0.01 14.36
N GLU A 50 4.81 -0.01 15.29
CA GLU A 50 6.24 0.15 14.99
C GLU A 50 6.81 -0.98 14.11
N ASP A 51 6.40 -2.22 14.35
CA ASP A 51 6.89 -3.40 13.62
C ASP A 51 6.70 -3.27 12.09
N ALA A 52 5.58 -2.71 11.66
CA ALA A 52 5.33 -2.46 10.24
C ALA A 52 6.28 -1.41 9.66
N PHE A 53 6.71 -0.41 10.44
CA PHE A 53 7.65 0.62 9.96
C PHE A 53 9.08 0.10 9.83
N GLU A 54 9.43 -0.95 10.58
CA GLU A 54 10.73 -1.62 10.50
C GLU A 54 10.77 -2.68 9.39
N ASN A 55 9.68 -3.44 9.23
CA ASN A 55 9.67 -4.64 8.39
C ASN A 55 8.96 -4.48 7.04
N HIS A 56 8.26 -3.37 6.81
CA HIS A 56 7.58 -3.12 5.54
C HIS A 56 8.17 -1.90 4.83
N SER A 57 8.37 -2.07 3.53
CA SER A 57 8.73 -0.98 2.64
C SER A 57 7.65 0.11 2.65
N TYR A 58 8.04 1.31 2.21
CA TYR A 58 7.15 2.46 2.17
C TYR A 58 5.85 2.18 1.42
N TYR A 59 5.92 1.56 0.23
CA TYR A 59 4.74 1.29 -0.58
C TYR A 59 3.93 0.07 -0.12
N GLU A 60 4.52 -0.87 0.61
CA GLU A 60 3.76 -1.94 1.28
C GLU A 60 2.84 -1.36 2.36
N ARG A 61 3.35 -0.43 3.17
CA ARG A 61 2.52 0.27 4.16
C ARG A 61 1.43 1.11 3.47
N TRP A 62 1.75 1.79 2.38
CA TRP A 62 0.76 2.58 1.65
C TRP A 62 -0.35 1.74 1.05
N VAL A 63 -0.05 0.62 0.37
CA VAL A 63 -1.09 -0.21 -0.22
C VAL A 63 -2.00 -0.83 0.85
N ALA A 64 -1.44 -1.20 2.01
CA ALA A 64 -2.22 -1.66 3.15
C ALA A 64 -3.14 -0.56 3.72
N ALA A 65 -2.64 0.67 3.87
CA ALA A 65 -3.42 1.80 4.37
C ALA A 65 -4.53 2.24 3.40
N ILE A 66 -4.25 2.24 2.09
CA ILE A 66 -5.26 2.47 1.05
C ILE A 66 -6.34 1.39 1.15
N ASN A 67 -5.95 0.11 1.18
CA ASN A 67 -6.88 -1.00 1.26
C ASN A 67 -7.79 -0.91 2.50
N GLN A 68 -7.22 -0.59 3.66
CA GLN A 68 -7.97 -0.42 4.90
C GLN A 68 -9.05 0.65 4.78
N ASN A 69 -8.70 1.82 4.23
CA ASN A 69 -9.65 2.91 4.02
C ASN A 69 -10.76 2.55 3.02
N LEU A 70 -10.44 1.85 1.93
CA LEU A 70 -11.45 1.45 0.93
C LEU A 70 -12.44 0.41 1.49
N ILE A 71 -11.97 -0.50 2.35
CA ILE A 71 -12.82 -1.47 3.06
C ILE A 71 -13.72 -0.76 4.07
N GLU A 72 -13.18 0.16 4.89
CA GLU A 72 -13.95 0.93 5.87
C GLU A 72 -15.01 1.83 5.20
N ALA A 73 -14.70 2.36 4.01
CA ALA A 73 -15.64 3.10 3.19
C ALA A 73 -16.67 2.22 2.46
N GLY A 74 -16.57 0.89 2.57
CA GLY A 74 -17.53 -0.07 2.01
C GLY A 74 -17.47 -0.20 0.49
N LEU A 75 -16.34 0.13 -0.15
CA LEU A 75 -16.18 0.02 -1.61
C LEU A 75 -16.06 -1.42 -2.07
N TYR A 76 -15.50 -2.27 -1.22
CA TYR A 76 -15.46 -3.71 -1.36
C TYR A 76 -15.22 -4.36 0.01
N THR A 77 -15.54 -5.63 0.11
CA THR A 77 -15.38 -6.44 1.31
C THR A 77 -14.04 -7.19 1.31
N LEU A 78 -13.64 -7.68 2.49
CA LEU A 78 -12.49 -8.58 2.62
C LEU A 78 -12.64 -9.86 1.81
N GLU A 79 -13.88 -10.37 1.69
CA GLU A 79 -14.17 -11.57 0.90
C GLU A 79 -13.92 -11.31 -0.59
N GLU A 80 -14.47 -10.21 -1.14
CA GLU A 80 -14.26 -9.83 -2.55
C GLU A 80 -12.77 -9.60 -2.87
N LEU A 81 -12.05 -8.95 -1.96
CA LEU A 81 -10.61 -8.77 -2.08
C LEU A 81 -9.89 -10.13 -2.13
N GLY A 82 -10.19 -11.04 -1.19
CA GLY A 82 -9.59 -12.37 -1.13
C GLY A 82 -9.87 -13.19 -2.39
N THR A 83 -11.12 -13.22 -2.86
CA THR A 83 -11.49 -13.87 -4.13
C THR A 83 -10.72 -13.27 -5.30
N ARG A 84 -10.60 -11.94 -5.37
CA ARG A 84 -9.87 -11.28 -6.46
C ARG A 84 -8.38 -11.60 -6.40
N MET A 85 -7.78 -11.66 -5.22
CA MET A 85 -6.38 -12.04 -5.03
C MET A 85 -6.11 -13.46 -5.51
N GLN A 86 -7.02 -14.41 -5.26
CA GLN A 86 -6.91 -15.77 -5.79
C GLN A 86 -6.93 -15.80 -7.32
N VAL A 87 -7.84 -15.04 -7.93
CA VAL A 87 -7.92 -14.91 -9.40
C VAL A 87 -6.64 -14.30 -9.98
N VAL A 88 -6.05 -13.30 -9.32
CA VAL A 88 -4.78 -12.70 -9.76
C VAL A 88 -3.61 -13.67 -9.59
N ALA A 89 -3.53 -14.38 -8.46
CA ALA A 89 -2.48 -15.35 -8.21
C ALA A 89 -2.50 -16.53 -9.20
N ALA A 90 -3.68 -16.95 -9.67
CA ALA A 90 -3.84 -18.01 -10.65
C ALA A 90 -3.28 -17.66 -12.04
N ARG A 91 -3.04 -16.38 -12.35
CA ARG A 91 -2.50 -15.92 -13.63
C ARG A 91 -1.00 -16.21 -13.76
N GLY A 92 -0.28 -16.28 -12.65
CA GLY A 92 1.14 -16.64 -12.63
C GLY A 92 1.87 -16.11 -11.39
N ARG A 93 3.15 -16.50 -11.27
CA ARG A 93 3.96 -16.24 -10.08
C ARG A 93 4.71 -14.91 -10.14
N THR A 94 4.96 -14.39 -11.34
CA THR A 94 5.63 -13.11 -11.49
C THR A 94 4.61 -11.98 -11.62
N TYR A 95 5.01 -10.77 -11.28
CA TYR A 95 4.19 -9.59 -11.51
C TYR A 95 3.80 -9.44 -12.99
N GLY A 96 4.71 -9.79 -13.92
CA GLY A 96 4.44 -9.77 -15.36
C GLY A 96 3.30 -10.72 -15.73
N ASP A 97 3.37 -11.98 -15.29
CA ASP A 97 2.33 -12.97 -15.54
C ASP A 97 0.99 -12.56 -14.91
N ALA A 98 1.03 -12.05 -13.68
CA ALA A 98 -0.17 -11.66 -12.94
C ALA A 98 -0.87 -10.41 -13.51
N SER A 99 -0.10 -9.51 -14.12
CA SER A 99 -0.59 -8.21 -14.64
C SER A 99 -0.87 -8.17 -16.14
N GLY A 100 -0.50 -9.21 -16.90
CA GLY A 100 -0.62 -9.29 -18.35
C GLY A 100 -1.98 -9.71 -18.91
N ALA A 101 -3.01 -9.88 -18.07
CA ALA A 101 -4.37 -10.30 -18.46
C ALA A 101 -5.42 -9.24 -18.14
#